data_AF-A0A843F7M0-F1
#
_entry.id   AF-A0A843F7M0-F1
#
_cell.length_a   1.000
_cell.length_b   1.000
_cell.length_c   1.000
_cell.angle_alpha   90.00
_cell.angle_beta   90.00
_cell.angle_gamma   90.00
#
_symmetry.space_group_name_H-M   'P 1'
#
loop_
_entity.id
_entity.type
_entity.pdbx_description
1 polymer ?
#
loop_
_entity_poly.entity_id
_entity_poly.type
_entity_poly.pdbx_seq_one_letter_code
_entity_poly.pdbx_strand_id
1 'polypeptide(L)'
;MGNKCDVCVDAGVCRMITKIHAEQQDNMMVRIDIESDCHNILKMSWGIKEINPYSEIESPICESEIYKLANDTLPHAACPVPCAIIKAVEVASDMGIKRDVTITIE
;
A
#
# COMPACT_ATOMS: atom_id res chain seq x y z
N MET A 1 3.21 1.50 21.59
CA MET A 1 2.32 2.28 20.70
C MET A 1 3.12 2.54 19.44
N GLY A 2 2.91 1.74 18.40
CA GLY A 2 3.62 1.91 17.15
C GLY A 2 3.07 3.09 16.35
N ASN A 3 3.86 3.56 15.39
CA ASN A 3 3.43 4.60 14.48
C ASN A 3 2.35 4.07 13.53
N LYS A 4 1.46 4.98 13.11
CA LYS A 4 0.32 4.65 12.25
C LYS A 4 0.21 5.62 11.08
N CYS A 5 -0.27 5.13 9.95
CA CYS A 5 -0.53 5.91 8.77
C CYS A 5 -1.85 5.50 8.13
N ASP A 6 -2.74 6.47 7.95
CA ASP A 6 -4.01 6.31 7.24
C ASP A 6 -3.88 6.98 5.87
N VAL A 7 -4.13 6.23 4.81
CA VAL A 7 -4.06 6.72 3.42
C VAL A 7 -5.41 6.49 2.74
N CYS A 8 -5.90 7.51 2.04
CA CYS A 8 -7.08 7.42 1.19
C CYS A 8 -6.65 7.64 -0.27
N VAL A 9 -6.98 6.69 -1.14
CA VAL A 9 -6.60 6.70 -2.55
C VAL A 9 -7.85 6.85 -3.40
N ASP A 10 -7.92 7.94 -4.16
CA ASP A 10 -8.78 8.04 -5.34
C ASP A 10 -8.00 7.50 -6.54
N ALA A 11 -8.44 6.35 -7.07
CA ALA A 11 -7.74 5.65 -8.15
C ALA A 11 -8.01 6.24 -9.56
N GLY A 12 -8.66 7.41 -9.65
CA GLY A 12 -8.84 8.15 -10.88
C GLY A 12 -10.06 7.68 -11.68
N VAL A 13 -9.90 7.39 -12.97
CA VAL A 13 -11.04 7.18 -13.90
C VAL A 13 -11.94 6.01 -13.50
N CYS A 14 -11.43 5.00 -12.79
CA CYS A 14 -12.25 3.89 -12.30
C CYS A 14 -13.16 4.28 -11.11
N ARG A 15 -12.92 5.45 -10.49
CA ARG A 15 -13.67 6.04 -9.36
C ARG A 15 -13.74 5.18 -8.11
N MET A 16 -12.89 4.16 -8.01
CA MET A 16 -12.83 3.28 -6.84
C MET A 16 -11.97 3.94 -5.77
N ILE A 17 -12.50 4.01 -4.55
CA ILE A 17 -11.77 4.51 -3.40
C ILE A 17 -11.14 3.34 -2.64
N THR A 18 -9.93 3.53 -2.15
CA THR A 18 -9.26 2.58 -1.25
C THR A 18 -8.76 3.31 0.00
N LYS A 19 -9.07 2.79 1.18
CA LYS A 19 -8.47 3.22 2.44
C LYS A 19 -7.48 2.17 2.91
N ILE A 20 -6.31 2.64 3.33
CA ILE A 20 -5.21 1.80 3.81
C ILE A 20 -4.88 2.28 5.22
N HIS A 21 -4.89 1.36 6.17
CA HIS A 21 -4.47 1.60 7.54
C HIS A 21 -3.21 0.79 7.78
N ALA A 22 -2.09 1.47 7.98
CA ALA A 22 -0.80 0.87 8.28
C ALA A 22 -0.43 1.16 9.75
N GLU A 23 -0.05 0.13 10.49
CA GLU A 23 0.35 0.25 11.89
C GLU A 23 1.60 -0.60 12.15
N GLN A 24 2.67 0.05 12.64
CA GLN A 24 3.86 -0.68 13.08
C GLN A 24 3.56 -1.45 14.37
N GLN A 25 3.91 -2.71 14.37
CA GLN A 25 3.76 -3.62 15.50
C GLN A 25 5.05 -3.66 16.34
N ASP A 26 4.99 -4.25 17.54
CA ASP A 26 6.13 -4.31 18.46
C ASP A 26 7.34 -5.10 17.89
N ASN A 27 7.09 -5.98 16.91
CA ASN A 27 8.12 -6.76 16.20
C ASN A 27 8.75 -6.00 15.00
N MET A 28 8.52 -4.69 14.88
CA MET A 28 8.91 -3.82 13.76
C MET A 28 8.24 -4.11 12.41
N MET A 29 7.39 -5.13 12.33
CA MET A 29 6.59 -5.40 11.14
C MET A 29 5.44 -4.41 11.04
N VAL A 30 4.89 -4.21 9.84
CA VAL A 30 3.75 -3.32 9.61
C VAL A 30 2.52 -4.16 9.28
N ARG A 31 1.48 -4.05 10.11
CA ARG A 31 0.16 -4.59 9.78
C ARG A 31 -0.55 -3.62 8.85
N ILE A 32 -1.22 -4.16 7.83
CA ILE A 32 -1.96 -3.39 6.83
C ILE A 32 -3.40 -3.88 6.78
N ASP A 33 -4.33 -2.99 7.04
CA ASP A 33 -5.77 -3.21 6.89
C ASP A 33 -6.29 -2.40 5.70
N ILE A 34 -7.02 -3.03 4.77
CA ILE A 34 -7.47 -2.39 3.51
C ILE A 34 -8.99 -2.48 3.36
N GLU A 35 -9.62 -1.33 3.14
CA GLU A 35 -10.98 -1.20 2.64
C GLU A 35 -10.93 -0.70 1.19
N SER A 36 -11.65 -1.30 0.25
CA SER A 36 -11.64 -0.85 -1.14
C SER A 36 -12.95 -1.12 -1.86
N ASP A 37 -13.35 -0.20 -2.74
CA ASP A 37 -14.42 -0.42 -3.71
C ASP A 37 -13.97 -1.34 -4.88
N CYS A 38 -12.67 -1.57 -5.03
CA CYS A 38 -12.11 -2.41 -6.08
C CYS A 38 -12.00 -3.87 -5.65
N HIS A 39 -12.74 -4.77 -6.30
CA HIS A 39 -12.68 -6.20 -6.00
C HIS A 39 -11.29 -6.82 -6.21
N ASN A 40 -10.47 -6.27 -7.12
CA ASN A 40 -9.10 -6.76 -7.34
C ASN A 40 -8.17 -6.37 -6.19
N ILE A 41 -8.31 -5.15 -5.67
CA ILE A 41 -7.58 -4.70 -4.47
C ILE A 41 -8.01 -5.48 -3.23
N LEU A 42 -9.31 -5.75 -3.06
CA LEU A 42 -9.80 -6.61 -1.98
C LEU A 42 -9.23 -8.02 -2.09
N LYS A 43 -9.20 -8.59 -3.30
CA LYS A 43 -8.59 -9.91 -3.51
C LYS A 43 -7.09 -9.89 -3.20
N MET A 44 -6.39 -8.83 -3.59
CA MET A 44 -4.97 -8.62 -3.28
C MET A 44 -4.73 -8.57 -1.76
N SER A 45 -5.59 -7.85 -1.02
CA SER A 45 -5.40 -7.65 0.42
C SER A 45 -5.49 -8.94 1.22
N TRP A 46 -6.20 -9.96 0.72
CA TRP A 46 -6.25 -11.29 1.36
C TRP A 46 -4.90 -12.00 1.38
N GLY A 47 -3.97 -11.64 0.48
CA GLY A 47 -2.62 -12.18 0.45
C GLY A 47 -1.63 -11.40 1.30
N ILE A 48 -1.98 -10.20 1.77
CA ILE A 48 -1.09 -9.33 2.55
C ILE A 48 -0.97 -9.91 3.96
N LYS A 49 0.26 -10.20 4.36
CA LYS A 49 0.64 -10.50 5.74
C LYS A 49 1.23 -9.25 6.38
N GLU A 50 1.70 -9.36 7.62
CA GLU A 50 2.57 -8.33 8.17
C GLU A 50 3.79 -8.13 7.25
N ILE A 51 4.05 -6.88 6.89
CA ILE A 51 5.11 -6.50 5.95
C ILE A 51 6.36 -6.13 6.73
N ASN A 52 7.51 -6.65 6.31
CA ASN A 52 8.79 -6.15 6.78
C ASN A 52 9.13 -4.87 6.00
N PRO A 53 9.18 -3.69 6.66
CA PRO A 53 9.34 -2.42 5.96
C PRO A 53 10.70 -2.32 5.24
N TYR A 54 11.77 -2.88 5.79
CA TYR A 54 13.10 -2.83 5.16
C TYR A 54 13.13 -3.58 3.84
N SER A 55 12.64 -4.82 3.83
CA SER A 55 12.61 -5.60 2.59
C SER A 55 11.63 -5.01 1.58
N GLU A 56 10.51 -4.44 2.01
CA GLU A 56 9.53 -3.90 1.08
C GLU A 56 10.00 -2.61 0.40
N ILE A 57 10.59 -1.68 1.16
CA ILE A 57 10.97 -0.35 0.68
C ILE A 57 12.24 -0.39 -0.18
N GLU A 58 13.20 -1.26 0.14
CA GLU A 58 14.47 -1.37 -0.60
C GLU A 58 14.40 -2.33 -1.80
N SER A 59 13.33 -3.12 -1.90
CA SER A 59 13.18 -4.10 -2.99
C SER A 59 13.05 -3.45 -4.36
N PRO A 60 13.61 -4.07 -5.42
CA PRO A 60 13.16 -3.84 -6.78
C PRO A 60 11.64 -4.03 -6.88
N ILE A 61 10.98 -3.26 -7.76
CA ILE A 61 9.50 -3.31 -7.92
C ILE A 61 8.99 -4.74 -8.10
N CYS A 62 9.62 -5.54 -8.96
CA CYS A 62 9.19 -6.91 -9.24
C CYS A 62 9.47 -7.90 -8.08
N GLU A 63 10.21 -7.47 -7.06
CA GLU A 63 10.60 -8.28 -5.92
C GLU A 63 9.84 -7.93 -4.63
N SER A 64 9.22 -6.74 -4.57
CA SER A 64 8.33 -6.30 -3.48
C SER A 64 7.14 -7.25 -3.30
N GLU A 65 6.74 -7.51 -2.05
CA GLU A 65 5.60 -8.38 -1.75
C GLU A 65 4.30 -7.75 -2.24
N ILE A 66 4.14 -6.43 -2.06
CA ILE A 66 2.95 -5.70 -2.50
C ILE A 66 2.81 -5.76 -4.02
N TYR A 67 3.89 -5.55 -4.77
CA TYR A 67 3.83 -5.58 -6.23
C TYR A 67 3.71 -7.00 -6.80
N LYS A 68 4.23 -8.03 -6.13
CA LYS A 68 3.96 -9.44 -6.50
C LYS A 68 2.49 -9.78 -6.35
N LEU A 69 1.88 -9.44 -5.20
CA LEU A 69 0.44 -9.62 -4.99
C LEU A 69 -0.39 -8.81 -6.01
N ALA A 70 0.07 -7.61 -6.34
CA ALA A 70 -0.56 -6.77 -7.33
C ALA A 70 -0.52 -7.40 -8.73
N ASN A 71 0.62 -7.96 -9.14
CA ASN A 71 0.79 -8.67 -10.41
C ASN A 71 -0.21 -9.83 -10.55
N ASP A 72 -0.52 -10.53 -9.47
CA ASP A 72 -1.39 -11.71 -9.50
C ASP A 72 -2.89 -11.37 -9.54
N THR A 73 -3.26 -10.12 -9.23
CA THR A 73 -4.66 -9.75 -8.99
C THR A 73 -5.15 -8.54 -9.78
N LEU A 74 -4.30 -7.57 -10.09
CA LEU A 74 -4.71 -6.35 -10.79
C LEU A 74 -4.72 -6.54 -12.32
N PRO A 75 -5.75 -6.01 -13.01
CA PRO A 75 -5.85 -6.11 -14.46
C PRO A 75 -5.03 -5.05 -15.21
N HIS A 76 -4.43 -4.09 -14.49
CA HIS A 76 -3.69 -2.97 -15.08
C HIS A 76 -2.53 -2.52 -14.18
N ALA A 77 -1.36 -2.32 -14.80
CA ALA A 77 -0.12 -2.01 -14.10
C ALA A 77 -0.08 -0.62 -13.45
N ALA A 78 -0.90 0.32 -13.93
CA ALA A 78 -0.85 1.72 -13.52
C ALA A 78 -1.78 2.07 -12.34
N CYS A 79 -2.31 1.09 -11.61
CA CYS A 79 -3.11 1.39 -10.43
C CYS A 79 -2.24 2.10 -9.38
N PRO A 80 -2.66 3.24 -8.81
CA PRO A 80 -1.87 3.93 -7.79
C PRO A 80 -1.90 3.23 -6.42
N VAL A 81 -2.84 2.30 -6.20
CA VAL A 81 -3.07 1.68 -4.88
C VAL A 81 -1.87 0.87 -4.37
N PRO A 82 -1.21 -0.02 -5.15
CA PRO A 82 0.00 -0.71 -4.69
C PRO A 82 1.11 0.25 -4.21
N CYS A 83 1.34 1.34 -4.96
CA CYS A 83 2.28 2.39 -4.55
C CYS A 83 1.85 3.06 -3.24
N ALA A 84 0.57 3.37 -3.09
CA ALA A 84 0.03 3.98 -1.87
C ALA A 84 0.17 3.08 -0.64
N ILE A 85 0.08 1.75 -0.79
CA ILE A 85 0.32 0.80 0.29
C ILE A 85 1.77 0.89 0.77
N ILE A 86 2.74 0.90 -0.16
CA ILE A 86 4.16 1.05 0.19
C ILE A 86 4.41 2.41 0.85
N LYS A 87 3.79 3.48 0.38
CA LYS A 87 3.87 4.80 1.05
C LYS A 87 3.28 4.80 2.45
N ALA A 88 2.20 4.05 2.70
CA ALA A 88 1.66 3.88 4.04
C ALA A 88 2.67 3.16 4.95
N VAL A 89 3.34 2.12 4.43
CA VAL A 89 4.41 1.39 5.13
C VAL A 89 5.58 2.30 5.47
N GLU A 90 6.09 3.08 4.51
CA GLU A 90 7.19 4.04 4.72
C GLU A 90 6.91 4.98 5.90
N VAL A 91 5.70 5.56 5.96
CA VAL A 91 5.32 6.49 7.03
C VAL A 91 5.06 5.75 8.35
N ALA A 92 4.41 4.59 8.31
CA ALA A 92 4.13 3.82 9.52
C ALA A 92 5.40 3.25 10.16
N SER A 93 6.49 3.04 9.40
CA SER A 93 7.76 2.52 9.90
C SER A 93 8.82 3.59 10.20
N ASP A 94 8.47 4.89 10.16
CA ASP A 94 9.40 6.03 10.25
C ASP A 94 10.54 6.01 9.21
N MET A 95 10.37 5.28 8.11
CA MET A 95 11.33 5.23 7.00
C MET A 95 11.05 6.29 5.91
N GLY A 96 9.88 6.92 5.96
CA GLY A 96 9.48 8.00 5.06
C GLY A 96 8.90 9.21 5.80
N ILE A 97 9.02 10.38 5.18
CA ILE A 97 8.46 11.63 5.71
C ILE A 97 6.98 11.69 5.32
N LYS A 98 6.10 11.89 6.31
CA LYS A 98 4.67 12.09 6.08
C LYS A 98 4.40 13.31 5.21
N ARG A 99 4.02 13.09 3.95
CA ARG A 99 3.66 14.10 2.97
C ARG A 99 2.77 13.49 1.88
N ASP A 100 1.80 14.25 1.41
CA ASP A 100 0.90 13.80 0.34
C ASP A 100 1.66 13.61 -0.98
N VAL A 101 1.32 12.53 -1.69
CA VAL A 101 1.79 12.21 -3.04
C VAL A 101 0.60 12.40 -3.99
N THR A 102 0.81 13.11 -5.10
CA THR A 102 -0.27 13.42 -6.05
C THR A 102 0.14 13.09 -7.48
N ILE A 103 -0.83 12.67 -8.29
CA ILE A 103 -0.73 12.53 -9.74
C ILE A 103 -1.80 13.44 -10.33
N THR A 104 -1.41 14.35 -11.23
CA THR A 104 -2.32 15.27 -11.92
C THR A 104 -2.34 14.93 -13.41
N ILE A 105 -3.52 14.85 -14.01
CA ILE A 105 -3.73 14.63 -15.46
C ILE A 105 -4.29 15.93 -16.03
N GLU A 106 -3.68 16.45 -17.10
CA GLU A 106 -4.01 17.72 -17.76
C GLU A 106 -4.49 17.51 -19.21
#